data_AF-A0A2L1U6F2-F1
#
_entry.id   AF-A0A2L1U6F2-F1
#
_cell.length_a   1.000
_cell.length_b   1.000
_cell.length_c   1.000
_cell.angle_alpha   90.00
_cell.angle_beta   90.00
_cell.angle_gamma   90.00
#
_symmetry.space_group_name_H-M   'P 1'
#
loop_
_entity.id
_entity.type
_entity.pdbx_description
1 polymer ?
#
loop_
_entity_poly.entity_id
_entity_poly.type
_entity_poly.pdbx_seq_one_letter_code
_entity_poly.pdbx_strand_id
1 'polypeptide(L)'
;MSEIELKLKQNIGDKEKELFTDIIINEIGRTIQARIYEARQWVNEVNERFHEFEGLRIRLDWNAKDAVEDDTLKTKQLVDLLSGDSKFIDPADLEKVAAHFRARIEAVQQRTKKDFRMSRLEAYKEVLDYRKWFIFETWVDKGTGPEKVGNRNFGRYSNGQKAIILYMPLLAAIDAILTSASDAAPRLITLDEAFAGVDSSNKEKMFNMIQDFDFDYIMNSYELWGCYRSVKSLSIVTILRQPSSPHMGFRRYHWNGKRRLEVE
;
A
#
# COMPACT_ATOMS: atom_id res chain seq x y z
N MET A 1 30.91 -14.70 47.11
CA MET A 1 30.16 -13.52 46.63
C MET A 1 28.92 -13.38 47.50
N SER A 2 28.75 -12.23 48.12
CA SER A 2 27.65 -11.96 49.06
C SER A 2 26.31 -11.99 48.32
N GLU A 3 25.26 -12.49 48.95
CA GLU A 3 23.87 -12.47 48.44
C GLU A 3 23.42 -11.05 48.03
N ILE A 4 24.05 -10.03 48.63
CA ILE A 4 23.87 -8.61 48.32
C ILE A 4 24.53 -8.24 46.98
N GLU A 5 25.72 -8.76 46.66
CA GLU A 5 26.39 -8.51 45.38
C GLU A 5 25.63 -9.14 44.21
N LEU A 6 25.00 -10.29 44.44
CA LEU A 6 24.20 -11.00 43.43
C LEU A 6 22.87 -10.27 43.17
N LYS A 7 22.21 -9.79 44.23
CA LYS A 7 21.05 -8.88 44.13
C LYS A 7 21.41 -7.53 43.52
N LEU A 8 22.57 -6.95 43.81
CA LEU A 8 23.03 -5.72 43.19
C LEU A 8 23.30 -5.92 41.69
N LYS A 9 23.98 -6.99 41.29
CA LYS A 9 24.22 -7.30 39.87
C LYS A 9 22.93 -7.60 39.11
N GLN A 10 21.97 -8.30 39.71
CA GLN A 10 20.65 -8.49 39.11
C GLN A 10 19.89 -7.17 38.98
N ASN A 11 19.81 -6.37 40.04
CA ASN A 11 19.15 -5.07 39.99
C ASN A 11 19.80 -4.10 39.00
N ILE A 12 21.14 -4.07 38.91
CA ILE A 12 21.86 -3.26 37.92
C ILE A 12 21.55 -3.77 36.51
N GLY A 13 21.61 -5.08 36.28
CA GLY A 13 21.31 -5.67 34.97
C GLY A 13 19.84 -5.50 34.55
N ASP A 14 18.91 -5.50 35.49
CA ASP A 14 17.49 -5.29 35.21
C ASP A 14 17.17 -3.80 34.99
N LYS A 15 17.81 -2.91 35.75
CA LYS A 15 17.69 -1.45 35.56
C LYS A 15 18.37 -0.96 34.28
N GLU A 16 19.49 -1.57 33.88
CA GLU A 16 20.12 -1.35 32.57
C GLU A 16 19.23 -1.84 31.43
N LYS A 17 18.63 -3.03 31.54
CA LYS A 17 17.67 -3.52 30.54
C LYS A 17 16.43 -2.62 30.41
N GLU A 18 15.94 -2.09 31.53
CA GLU A 18 14.83 -1.15 31.56
C GLU A 18 15.21 0.15 30.85
N LEU A 19 16.37 0.73 31.18
CA LEU A 19 16.88 1.95 30.54
C LEU A 19 17.15 1.76 29.03
N PHE A 20 17.73 0.62 28.64
CA PHE A 20 17.90 0.25 27.24
C PHE A 20 16.55 0.10 26.53
N THR A 21 15.57 -0.49 27.20
CA THR A 21 14.21 -0.64 26.66
C THR A 21 13.58 0.73 26.44
N ASP A 22 13.75 1.67 27.37
CA ASP A 22 13.22 3.03 27.25
C ASP A 22 13.87 3.83 26.12
N ILE A 23 15.19 3.74 25.97
CA ILE A 23 15.91 4.38 24.86
C ILE A 23 15.43 3.82 23.52
N ILE A 24 15.33 2.49 23.41
CA ILE A 24 14.89 1.81 22.18
C ILE A 24 13.44 2.17 21.85
N ILE A 25 12.55 2.17 22.83
CA ILE A 25 11.14 2.49 22.59
C ILE A 25 10.97 3.96 22.16
N ASN A 26 11.73 4.89 22.76
CA ASN A 26 11.70 6.30 22.38
C ASN A 26 12.27 6.55 20.97
N GLU A 27 13.32 5.84 20.59
CA GLU A 27 13.91 5.92 19.24
C GLU A 27 12.98 5.30 18.18
N ILE A 28 12.39 4.15 18.49
CA ILE A 28 11.40 3.50 17.63
C ILE A 28 10.15 4.37 17.49
N GLY A 29 9.64 4.96 18.58
CA GLY A 29 8.48 5.85 18.54
C GLY A 29 8.69 7.03 17.59
N ARG A 30 9.87 7.67 17.66
CA ARG A 30 10.26 8.74 16.72
C ARG A 30 10.36 8.25 15.28
N THR A 31 10.94 7.07 15.07
CA THR A 31 11.04 6.46 13.73
C THR A 31 9.65 6.16 13.15
N ILE A 32 8.74 5.59 13.95
CA ILE A 32 7.37 5.31 13.55
C ILE A 32 6.62 6.59 13.19
N GLN A 33 6.74 7.64 14.02
CA GLN A 33 6.14 8.94 13.72
C GLN A 33 6.63 9.49 12.37
N ALA A 34 7.94 9.49 12.14
CA ALA A 34 8.51 9.95 10.88
C ALA A 34 7.96 9.15 9.68
N ARG A 35 7.82 7.82 9.82
CA ARG A 35 7.22 6.97 8.79
C ARG A 35 5.73 7.22 8.57
N ILE A 36 4.97 7.52 9.63
CA ILE A 36 3.55 7.91 9.52
C ILE A 36 3.44 9.24 8.78
N TYR A 37 4.27 10.21 9.14
CA TYR A 37 4.32 11.51 8.46
C TYR A 37 4.66 11.36 6.97
N GLU A 38 5.72 10.62 6.64
CA GLU A 38 6.11 10.31 5.25
C GLU A 38 4.97 9.64 4.47
N ALA A 39 4.29 8.66 5.08
CA ALA A 39 3.15 8.00 4.44
C ALA A 39 1.97 8.94 4.18
N ARG A 40 1.70 9.91 5.07
CA ARG A 40 0.67 10.95 4.84
C ARG A 40 1.04 11.87 3.69
N GLN A 41 2.29 12.34 3.64
CA GLN A 41 2.77 13.18 2.54
C GLN A 41 2.67 12.42 1.21
N TRP A 42 3.07 11.15 1.21
CA TRP A 42 2.91 10.29 0.04
C TRP A 42 1.45 10.19 -0.40
N VAL A 43 0.49 9.97 0.49
CA VAL A 43 -0.94 9.95 0.13
C VAL A 43 -1.40 11.25 -0.50
N ASN A 44 -0.93 12.39 -0.01
CA ASN A 44 -1.21 13.70 -0.61
C ASN A 44 -0.63 13.79 -2.03
N GLU A 45 0.63 13.40 -2.22
CA GLU A 45 1.26 13.36 -3.55
C GLU A 45 0.50 12.45 -4.52
N VAL A 46 0.02 11.29 -4.06
CA VAL A 46 -0.84 10.42 -4.88
C VAL A 46 -2.10 11.21 -5.26
N ASN A 47 -2.86 11.77 -4.30
CA ASN A 47 -4.08 12.54 -4.58
C ASN A 47 -3.87 13.82 -5.42
N GLU A 48 -2.66 14.38 -5.47
CA GLU A 48 -2.35 15.50 -6.37
C GLU A 48 -2.15 15.03 -7.82
N ARG A 49 -1.59 13.82 -7.99
CA ARG A 49 -1.34 13.21 -9.31
C ARG A 49 -2.59 12.64 -9.96
N PHE A 50 -3.56 12.21 -9.15
CA PHE A 50 -4.87 11.77 -9.64
C PHE A 50 -5.98 12.48 -8.88
N HIS A 51 -6.90 13.09 -9.61
CA HIS A 51 -8.05 13.77 -8.99
C HIS A 51 -9.35 13.50 -9.75
N GLU A 52 -9.29 13.37 -11.08
CA GLU A 52 -10.48 13.14 -11.89
C GLU A 52 -10.14 12.36 -13.17
N PHE A 53 -10.95 11.36 -13.50
CA PHE A 53 -10.88 10.65 -14.78
C PHE A 53 -12.29 10.21 -15.18
N GLU A 54 -12.67 10.45 -16.43
CA GLU A 54 -13.97 10.02 -16.97
C GLU A 54 -15.18 10.47 -16.12
N GLY A 55 -15.09 11.67 -15.53
CA GLY A 55 -16.13 12.25 -14.68
C GLY A 55 -16.25 11.63 -13.28
N LEU A 56 -15.31 10.75 -12.90
CA LEU A 56 -15.18 10.24 -11.53
C LEU A 56 -14.06 11.01 -10.84
N ARG A 57 -14.40 11.70 -9.75
CA ARG A 57 -13.38 12.21 -8.83
C ARG A 57 -13.06 11.15 -7.81
N ILE A 58 -11.80 10.74 -7.74
CA ILE A 58 -11.36 9.68 -6.85
C ILE A 58 -10.37 10.28 -5.88
N ARG A 59 -10.48 9.88 -4.61
CA ARG A 59 -9.57 10.28 -3.54
C ARG A 59 -9.19 9.07 -2.71
N LEU A 60 -7.93 8.98 -2.33
CA LEU A 60 -7.41 7.96 -1.44
C LEU A 60 -7.18 8.60 -0.07
N ASP A 61 -7.85 8.09 0.96
CA ASP A 61 -7.61 8.49 2.34
C ASP A 61 -6.81 7.40 3.07
N TRP A 62 -5.94 7.80 3.98
CA TRP A 62 -5.21 6.89 4.87
C TRP A 62 -5.57 7.20 6.32
N ASN A 63 -6.54 6.44 6.82
CA ASN A 63 -7.22 6.72 8.08
C ASN A 63 -6.81 5.72 9.16
N ALA A 64 -6.87 6.14 10.42
CA ALA A 64 -6.77 5.22 11.55
C ALA A 64 -7.92 4.20 11.48
N LYS A 65 -7.65 2.93 11.77
CA LYS A 65 -8.72 1.93 11.83
C LYS A 65 -9.70 2.22 12.96
N ASP A 66 -10.99 2.15 12.66
CA ASP A 66 -12.05 2.23 13.66
C ASP A 66 -11.99 1.05 14.64
N ALA A 67 -12.39 1.34 15.88
CA ALA A 67 -12.26 0.44 17.01
C ALA A 67 -13.28 -0.71 16.96
N VAL A 68 -12.88 -1.89 16.48
CA VAL A 68 -13.78 -3.07 16.42
C VAL A 68 -13.61 -4.01 17.63
N GLU A 69 -12.56 -3.87 18.46
CA GLU A 69 -12.41 -4.64 19.71
C GLU A 69 -11.71 -3.82 20.81
N ASP A 70 -11.94 -4.17 22.09
CA ASP A 70 -11.47 -3.51 23.34
C ASP A 70 -10.01 -3.00 23.35
N ASP A 71 -9.15 -3.54 22.47
CA ASP A 71 -7.74 -3.21 22.34
C ASP A 71 -7.44 -2.03 21.38
N THR A 72 -8.45 -1.40 20.79
CA THR A 72 -8.33 -0.40 19.70
C THR A 72 -8.63 1.05 20.10
N LEU A 73 -9.39 1.29 21.19
CA LEU A 73 -9.52 2.63 21.79
C LEU A 73 -8.14 3.23 22.14
N LYS A 74 -7.21 2.36 22.57
CA LYS A 74 -5.83 2.75 22.86
C LYS A 74 -4.99 2.98 21.61
N THR A 75 -5.30 2.27 20.51
CA THR A 75 -4.66 2.48 19.20
C THR A 75 -5.04 3.83 18.60
N LYS A 76 -6.30 4.28 18.76
CA LYS A 76 -6.70 5.60 18.27
C LYS A 76 -5.96 6.74 18.96
N GLN A 77 -5.86 6.69 20.30
CA GLN A 77 -5.08 7.66 21.06
C GLN A 77 -3.59 7.63 20.69
N LEU A 78 -3.01 6.43 20.51
CA LEU A 78 -1.63 6.26 20.04
C LEU A 78 -1.44 6.88 18.65
N VAL A 79 -2.39 6.62 17.74
CA VAL A 79 -2.37 7.16 16.38
C VAL A 79 -2.49 8.67 16.44
N ASP A 80 -3.39 9.25 17.24
CA ASP A 80 -3.53 10.71 17.40
C ASP A 80 -2.23 11.36 17.88
N LEU A 81 -1.56 10.74 18.87
CA LEU A 81 -0.25 11.22 19.38
C LEU A 81 0.86 11.14 18.31
N LEU A 82 0.83 10.11 17.46
CA LEU A 82 1.84 9.87 16.41
C LEU A 82 1.50 10.52 15.07
N SER A 83 0.27 10.97 14.89
CA SER A 83 -0.28 11.50 13.64
C SER A 83 -0.29 13.01 13.57
N GLY A 84 0.32 13.70 14.54
CA GLY A 84 0.42 15.16 14.49
C GLY A 84 1.06 15.63 13.19
N ASP A 85 0.64 16.81 12.72
CA ASP A 85 1.16 17.42 11.47
C ASP A 85 2.62 17.88 11.59
N SER A 86 3.21 17.75 12.78
CA SER A 86 4.61 18.05 13.06
C SER A 86 5.50 16.81 12.89
N LYS A 87 6.64 16.99 12.23
CA LYS A 87 7.73 16.00 12.18
C LYS A 87 8.35 15.72 13.56
N PHE A 88 8.12 16.61 14.54
CA PHE A 88 8.65 16.51 15.89
C PHE A 88 7.53 16.20 16.89
N ILE A 89 7.72 15.16 17.71
CA ILE A 89 6.86 14.84 18.86
C ILE A 89 7.30 15.61 20.10
N ASP A 90 6.33 16.08 20.89
CA ASP A 90 6.58 16.60 22.23
C ASP A 90 7.16 15.46 23.10
N PRO A 91 8.26 15.67 23.85
CA PRO A 91 8.78 14.70 24.81
C PRO A 91 7.72 14.09 25.74
N ALA A 92 6.72 14.87 26.17
CA ALA A 92 5.63 14.40 27.03
C ALA A 92 4.69 13.41 26.31
N ASP A 93 4.44 13.62 25.01
CA ASP A 93 3.63 12.71 24.21
C ASP A 93 4.41 11.46 23.82
N LEU A 94 5.72 11.59 23.57
CA LEU A 94 6.61 10.45 23.33
C LEU A 94 6.64 9.50 24.54
N GLU A 95 6.65 10.03 25.76
CA GLU A 95 6.58 9.20 26.96
C GLU A 95 5.25 8.44 27.08
N LYS A 96 4.12 9.07 26.71
CA LYS A 96 2.81 8.37 26.66
C LYS A 96 2.81 7.24 25.63
N VAL A 97 3.38 7.49 24.46
CA VAL A 97 3.57 6.48 23.40
C VAL A 97 4.45 5.34 23.90
N ALA A 98 5.56 5.67 24.57
CA ALA A 98 6.49 4.68 25.10
C ALA A 98 5.85 3.80 26.18
N ALA A 99 5.14 4.41 27.13
CA ALA A 99 4.38 3.70 28.15
C ALA A 99 3.31 2.79 27.54
N HIS A 100 2.64 3.24 26.47
CA HIS A 100 1.66 2.43 25.75
C HIS A 100 2.31 1.19 25.12
N PHE A 101 3.44 1.34 24.42
CA PHE A 101 4.14 0.21 23.82
C PHE A 101 4.65 -0.77 24.88
N ARG A 102 5.19 -0.29 26.01
CA ARG A 102 5.60 -1.14 27.15
C ARG A 102 4.46 -2.04 27.60
N ALA A 103 3.30 -1.45 27.92
CA ALA A 103 2.12 -2.20 28.37
C ALA A 103 1.65 -3.23 27.32
N ARG A 104 1.69 -2.87 26.03
CA ARG A 104 1.26 -3.74 24.93
C ARG A 104 2.21 -4.93 24.75
N ILE A 105 3.52 -4.67 24.75
CA ILE A 105 4.55 -5.70 24.61
C ILE A 105 4.51 -6.67 25.79
N GLU A 106 4.32 -6.18 27.02
CA GLU A 106 4.14 -7.02 28.20
C GLU A 106 2.89 -7.90 28.08
N ALA A 107 1.76 -7.34 27.63
CA ALA A 107 0.53 -8.11 27.43
C ALA A 107 0.70 -9.23 26.39
N VAL A 108 1.38 -8.94 25.27
CA VAL A 108 1.69 -9.94 24.24
C VAL A 108 2.61 -11.03 24.81
N GLN A 109 3.69 -10.64 25.51
CA GLN A 109 4.60 -11.60 26.15
C GLN A 109 3.90 -12.51 27.16
N GLN A 110 2.94 -11.99 27.94
CA GLN A 110 2.17 -12.79 28.90
C GLN A 110 1.27 -13.83 28.20
N ARG A 111 0.69 -13.49 27.04
CA ARG A 111 -0.06 -14.45 26.21
C ARG A 111 0.86 -15.52 25.62
N THR A 112 2.02 -15.10 25.12
CA THR A 112 3.03 -16.00 24.55
C THR A 112 3.65 -16.95 25.58
N LYS A 113 3.73 -16.61 26.88
CA LYS A 113 4.22 -17.60 27.87
C LYS A 113 3.40 -18.91 27.90
N LYS A 114 2.17 -18.93 27.35
CA LYS A 114 1.38 -20.16 27.14
C LYS A 114 1.72 -20.90 25.84
N ASP A 115 2.21 -20.19 24.82
CA ASP A 115 2.68 -20.72 23.54
C ASP A 115 4.21 -20.56 23.46
N PHE A 116 4.94 -21.63 23.75
CA PHE A 116 6.41 -21.70 23.93
C PHE A 116 7.28 -21.25 22.70
N ARG A 117 6.74 -20.50 21.75
CA ARG A 117 7.34 -20.26 20.42
C ARG A 117 7.51 -18.81 19.97
N MET A 118 6.84 -17.78 20.52
CA MET A 118 7.21 -16.41 20.11
C MET A 118 8.38 -15.86 20.91
N SER A 119 9.45 -15.53 20.20
CA SER A 119 10.58 -14.76 20.70
C SER A 119 10.15 -13.34 21.06
N ARG A 120 10.84 -12.72 22.03
CA ARG A 120 10.60 -11.32 22.43
C ARG A 120 10.64 -10.36 21.22
N LEU A 121 11.48 -10.66 20.24
CA LEU A 121 11.62 -9.91 18.99
C LEU A 121 10.36 -9.96 18.11
N GLU A 122 9.65 -11.08 18.06
CA GLU A 122 8.42 -11.20 17.28
C GLU A 122 7.28 -10.38 17.91
N ALA A 123 7.19 -10.36 19.24
CA ALA A 123 6.25 -9.49 19.94
C ALA A 123 6.51 -8.00 19.62
N TYR A 124 7.79 -7.57 19.59
CA TYR A 124 8.15 -6.22 19.16
C TYR A 124 7.72 -5.96 17.71
N LYS A 125 8.03 -6.86 16.77
CA LYS A 125 7.63 -6.72 15.36
C LYS A 125 6.12 -6.63 15.19
N GLU A 126 5.36 -7.39 15.96
CA GLU A 126 3.90 -7.37 15.88
C GLU A 126 3.30 -6.08 16.40
N VAL A 127 3.74 -5.64 17.58
CA VAL A 127 3.21 -4.45 18.25
C VAL A 127 3.58 -3.16 17.53
N LEU A 128 4.82 -3.07 17.02
CA LEU A 128 5.39 -1.86 16.45
C LEU A 128 5.14 -1.70 14.94
N ASP A 129 4.44 -2.64 14.31
CA ASP A 129 4.06 -2.55 12.89
C ASP A 129 2.90 -1.55 12.69
N TYR A 130 3.26 -0.27 12.57
CA TYR A 130 2.30 0.82 12.42
C TYR A 130 1.36 0.65 11.23
N ARG A 131 1.77 -0.07 10.17
CA ARG A 131 0.96 -0.31 8.98
C ARG A 131 -0.35 -1.02 9.32
N LYS A 132 -0.39 -1.78 10.42
CA LYS A 132 -1.61 -2.47 10.86
C LYS A 132 -2.63 -1.52 11.51
N TRP A 133 -2.22 -0.33 11.94
CA TRP A 133 -3.07 0.63 12.66
C TRP A 133 -3.91 1.50 11.72
N PHE A 134 -3.55 1.54 10.43
CA PHE A 134 -4.19 2.37 9.43
C PHE A 134 -4.85 1.52 8.34
N ILE A 135 -5.79 2.12 7.62
CA ILE A 135 -6.48 1.54 6.48
C ILE A 135 -6.56 2.57 5.36
N PHE A 136 -6.37 2.10 4.13
CA PHE A 136 -6.62 2.88 2.94
C PHE A 136 -8.10 2.82 2.58
N GLU A 137 -8.69 3.98 2.32
CA GLU A 137 -10.10 4.13 1.99
C GLU A 137 -10.25 4.94 0.72
N THR A 138 -10.85 4.34 -0.30
CA THR A 138 -11.12 5.04 -1.55
C THR A 138 -12.46 5.74 -1.48
N TRP A 139 -12.49 7.01 -1.84
CA TRP A 139 -13.69 7.82 -1.98
C TRP A 139 -13.91 8.16 -3.45
N VAL A 140 -15.16 8.17 -3.87
CA VAL A 140 -15.54 8.52 -5.25
C VAL A 140 -16.66 9.54 -5.21
N ASP A 141 -16.54 10.59 -6.01
CA ASP A 141 -17.59 11.58 -6.25
C ASP A 141 -17.97 11.58 -7.74
N LYS A 142 -19.27 11.45 -7.99
CA LYS A 142 -19.91 11.46 -9.33
C LYS A 142 -20.60 12.80 -9.64
N GLY A 143 -20.35 13.83 -8.84
CA GLY A 143 -21.04 15.13 -8.86
C GLY A 143 -22.22 15.23 -7.90
N THR A 144 -22.54 14.17 -7.15
CA THR A 144 -23.57 14.15 -6.10
C THR A 144 -22.99 14.25 -4.69
N GLY A 145 -21.67 14.35 -4.57
CA GLY A 145 -20.92 14.36 -3.33
C GLY A 145 -20.10 13.07 -3.14
N PRO A 146 -19.03 13.13 -2.33
CA PRO A 146 -18.12 12.03 -2.14
C PRO A 146 -18.77 10.89 -1.34
N GLU A 147 -18.67 9.67 -1.86
CA GLU A 147 -19.05 8.44 -1.15
C GLU A 147 -17.85 7.50 -0.96
N LYS A 148 -17.76 6.89 0.22
CA LYS A 148 -16.73 5.89 0.51
C LYS A 148 -17.02 4.61 -0.26
N VAL A 149 -16.06 4.11 -1.02
CA VAL A 149 -16.16 2.84 -1.74
C VAL A 149 -15.94 1.70 -0.75
N GLY A 150 -16.92 0.81 -0.66
CA GLY A 150 -16.84 -0.42 0.12
C GLY A 150 -17.60 -1.56 -0.54
N ASN A 151 -17.52 -2.75 0.04
CA ASN A 151 -18.08 -3.97 -0.56
C ASN A 151 -19.58 -3.84 -0.93
N ARG A 152 -20.36 -3.05 -0.18
CA ARG A 152 -21.80 -2.89 -0.39
C ARG A 152 -22.17 -1.98 -1.57
N ASN A 153 -21.43 -0.90 -1.81
CA ASN A 153 -21.72 0.03 -2.90
C ASN A 153 -20.84 -0.20 -4.14
N PHE A 154 -19.74 -0.94 -4.03
CA PHE A 154 -18.88 -1.28 -5.18
C PHE A 154 -19.65 -2.00 -6.31
N GLY A 155 -20.65 -2.82 -5.97
CA GLY A 155 -21.51 -3.49 -6.94
C GLY A 155 -22.33 -2.55 -7.85
N ARG A 156 -22.59 -1.30 -7.42
CA ARG A 156 -23.41 -0.31 -8.14
C ARG A 156 -22.70 0.36 -9.32
N TYR A 157 -21.37 0.23 -9.37
CA TYR A 157 -20.55 0.78 -10.45
C TYR A 157 -20.59 -0.14 -11.68
N SER A 158 -20.47 0.44 -12.88
CA SER A 158 -20.27 -0.36 -14.10
C SER A 158 -18.92 -1.07 -14.05
N ASN A 159 -18.73 -2.12 -14.86
CA ASN A 159 -17.45 -2.86 -14.85
C ASN A 159 -16.25 -1.97 -15.22
N GLY A 160 -16.42 -1.05 -16.17
CA GLY A 160 -15.39 -0.04 -16.47
C GLY A 160 -15.11 0.91 -15.32
N GLN A 161 -16.15 1.41 -14.63
CA GLN A 161 -15.96 2.26 -13.46
C GLN A 161 -15.27 1.52 -12.32
N LYS A 162 -15.62 0.25 -12.08
CA LYS A 162 -14.95 -0.61 -11.09
C LYS A 162 -13.46 -0.73 -11.40
N ALA A 163 -13.11 -0.94 -12.68
CA ALA A 163 -11.72 -1.00 -13.11
C ALA A 163 -11.01 0.34 -12.86
N ILE A 164 -11.60 1.46 -13.25
CA ILE A 164 -11.02 2.79 -13.00
C ILE A 164 -10.78 3.02 -11.50
N ILE A 165 -11.78 2.73 -10.66
CA ILE A 165 -11.70 2.89 -9.20
C ILE A 165 -10.60 2.00 -8.58
N LEU A 166 -10.40 0.81 -9.12
CA LEU A 166 -9.38 -0.12 -8.64
C LEU A 166 -7.97 0.26 -9.12
N TYR A 167 -7.81 0.53 -10.41
CA TYR A 167 -6.50 0.74 -11.02
C TYR A 167 -5.96 2.14 -10.82
N MET A 168 -6.79 3.18 -10.83
CA MET A 168 -6.30 4.56 -10.77
C MET A 168 -5.49 4.84 -9.51
N PRO A 169 -5.94 4.51 -8.29
CA PRO A 169 -5.13 4.76 -7.09
C PRO A 169 -3.81 3.98 -7.12
N LEU A 170 -3.81 2.77 -7.70
CA LEU A 170 -2.61 1.94 -7.82
C LEU A 170 -1.60 2.55 -8.80
N LEU A 171 -2.06 2.98 -9.98
CA LEU A 171 -1.21 3.61 -10.99
C LEU A 171 -0.63 4.93 -10.50
N ALA A 172 -1.45 5.75 -9.83
CA ALA A 172 -0.96 6.99 -9.24
C ALA A 172 0.05 6.76 -8.11
N ALA A 173 -0.16 5.70 -7.31
CA ALA A 173 0.79 5.29 -6.28
C ALA A 173 2.14 4.87 -6.88
N ILE A 174 2.11 4.12 -7.98
CA ILE A 174 3.30 3.74 -8.75
C ILE A 174 3.97 4.99 -9.35
N ASP A 175 3.19 5.94 -9.88
CA ASP A 175 3.70 7.18 -10.45
C ASP A 175 4.44 8.02 -9.40
N ALA A 176 3.85 8.18 -8.21
CA ALA A 176 4.47 8.87 -7.09
C ALA A 176 5.83 8.25 -6.72
N ILE A 177 5.92 6.91 -6.71
CA ILE A 177 7.18 6.19 -6.45
C ILE A 177 8.19 6.43 -7.58
N LEU A 178 7.78 6.24 -8.84
CA LEU A 178 8.68 6.33 -9.99
C LEU A 178 9.16 7.75 -10.28
N THR A 179 8.42 8.78 -9.87
CA THR A 179 8.87 10.17 -10.01
C THR A 179 10.09 10.50 -9.14
N SER A 180 10.35 9.73 -8.08
CA SER A 180 11.59 9.87 -7.32
C SER A 180 12.83 9.30 -8.03
N ALA A 181 12.64 8.61 -9.16
CA ALA A 181 13.72 8.08 -9.98
C ALA A 181 14.32 9.15 -10.93
N SER A 182 15.42 8.80 -11.59
CA SER A 182 16.05 9.63 -12.62
C SER A 182 15.11 9.82 -13.82
N ASP A 183 15.18 10.98 -14.50
CA ASP A 183 14.42 11.27 -15.73
C ASP A 183 14.69 10.25 -16.86
N ALA A 184 15.85 9.59 -16.84
CA ALA A 184 16.20 8.54 -17.81
C ALA A 184 15.79 7.12 -17.37
N ALA A 185 15.18 6.97 -16.18
CA ALA A 185 14.76 5.68 -15.68
C ALA A 185 13.51 5.19 -16.44
N PRO A 186 13.46 3.93 -16.87
CA PRO A 186 12.29 3.37 -17.54
C PRO A 186 11.11 3.30 -16.57
N ARG A 187 9.92 3.69 -17.04
CA ARG A 187 8.69 3.74 -16.24
C ARG A 187 7.80 2.53 -16.54
N LEU A 188 8.32 1.34 -16.25
CA LEU A 188 7.70 0.07 -16.63
C LEU A 188 6.73 -0.46 -15.58
N ILE A 189 5.50 -0.81 -16.01
CA ILE A 189 4.55 -1.61 -15.24
C ILE A 189 4.30 -2.97 -15.89
N THR A 190 4.00 -3.98 -15.07
CA THR A 190 3.63 -5.31 -15.55
C THR A 190 2.25 -5.70 -15.03
N LEU A 191 1.35 -6.12 -15.92
CA LEU A 191 0.00 -6.54 -15.54
C LEU A 191 -0.28 -7.97 -16.00
N ASP A 192 -0.59 -8.82 -15.04
CA ASP A 192 -1.16 -10.14 -15.27
C ASP A 192 -2.69 -10.02 -15.38
N GLU A 193 -3.29 -10.77 -16.29
CA GLU A 193 -4.70 -10.75 -16.66
C GLU A 193 -5.25 -9.33 -16.89
N ALA A 194 -4.50 -8.54 -17.67
CA ALA A 194 -4.78 -7.12 -17.85
C ALA A 194 -6.21 -6.89 -18.37
N PHE A 195 -6.94 -6.05 -17.62
CA PHE A 195 -8.31 -5.61 -17.91
C PHE A 195 -9.34 -6.73 -18.10
N ALA A 196 -9.13 -7.88 -17.45
CA ALA A 196 -10.11 -8.97 -17.44
C ALA A 196 -11.46 -8.49 -16.87
N GLY A 197 -12.55 -8.86 -17.55
CA GLY A 197 -13.91 -8.47 -17.15
C GLY A 197 -14.31 -7.02 -17.45
N VAL A 198 -13.41 -6.24 -18.08
CA VAL A 198 -13.68 -4.90 -18.59
C VAL A 198 -14.20 -5.00 -20.03
N ASP A 199 -15.28 -4.29 -20.32
CA ASP A 199 -15.84 -4.16 -21.66
C ASP A 199 -14.90 -3.40 -22.61
N SER A 200 -15.03 -3.69 -23.91
CA SER A 200 -14.12 -3.20 -24.95
C SER A 200 -14.04 -1.67 -25.03
N SER A 201 -15.15 -0.97 -24.76
CA SER A 201 -15.20 0.50 -24.75
C SER A 201 -14.44 1.11 -23.57
N ASN A 202 -14.35 0.43 -22.42
CA ASN A 202 -13.61 0.92 -21.27
C ASN A 202 -12.14 0.47 -21.29
N LYS A 203 -11.79 -0.62 -21.98
CA LYS A 203 -10.38 -1.03 -22.18
C LYS A 203 -9.53 0.07 -22.82
N GLU A 204 -10.06 0.81 -23.80
CA GLU A 204 -9.35 1.95 -24.40
C GLU A 204 -9.07 3.06 -23.37
N LYS A 205 -10.03 3.33 -22.47
CA LYS A 205 -9.88 4.31 -21.38
C LYS A 205 -8.81 3.88 -20.39
N MET A 206 -8.71 2.58 -20.09
CA MET A 206 -7.63 2.08 -19.24
C MET A 206 -6.25 2.31 -19.87
N PHE A 207 -6.12 2.16 -21.19
CA PHE A 207 -4.88 2.52 -21.90
C PHE A 207 -4.63 4.04 -21.89
N ASN A 208 -5.66 4.88 -22.03
CA ASN A 208 -5.51 6.33 -21.87
C ASN A 208 -4.95 6.66 -20.48
N MET A 209 -5.50 6.06 -19.43
CA MET A 209 -5.01 6.29 -18.07
C MET A 209 -3.54 5.88 -17.91
N ILE A 210 -3.10 4.76 -18.48
CA ILE A 210 -1.69 4.35 -18.46
C ILE A 210 -0.81 5.35 -19.23
N GLN A 211 -1.30 5.86 -20.35
CA GLN A 211 -0.61 6.88 -21.13
C GLN A 211 -0.52 8.21 -20.37
N ASP A 212 -1.55 8.60 -19.63
CA ASP A 212 -1.59 9.85 -18.86
C ASP A 212 -0.51 9.86 -17.75
N PHE A 213 -0.20 8.70 -17.18
CA PHE A 213 0.92 8.51 -16.24
C PHE A 213 2.27 8.26 -16.90
N ASP A 214 2.33 8.26 -18.23
CA ASP A 214 3.55 8.00 -19.01
C ASP A 214 4.25 6.70 -18.60
N PHE A 215 3.48 5.61 -18.55
CA PHE A 215 4.01 4.28 -18.26
C PHE A 215 4.26 3.47 -19.53
N ASP A 216 5.43 2.84 -19.59
CA ASP A 216 5.67 1.68 -20.42
C ASP A 216 5.03 0.45 -19.78
N TYR A 217 4.63 -0.54 -20.59
CA TYR A 217 3.94 -1.71 -20.05
C TYR A 217 4.27 -3.03 -20.74
N ILE A 218 4.28 -4.09 -19.93
CA ILE A 218 4.21 -5.47 -20.39
C ILE A 218 2.94 -6.07 -19.79
N MET A 219 2.08 -6.60 -20.66
CA MET A 219 0.80 -7.14 -20.24
C MET A 219 0.60 -8.53 -20.83
N ASN A 220 -0.04 -9.40 -20.06
CA ASN A 220 -0.66 -10.58 -20.62
C ASN A 220 -2.20 -10.44 -20.51
N SER A 221 -2.91 -11.12 -21.39
CA SER A 221 -4.38 -11.20 -21.34
C SER A 221 -4.83 -12.25 -22.35
N TYR A 222 -5.99 -12.86 -22.09
CA TYR A 222 -6.63 -13.78 -23.03
C TYR A 222 -7.51 -13.05 -24.06
N GLU A 223 -7.90 -11.79 -23.80
CA GLU A 223 -8.89 -11.03 -24.60
C GLU A 223 -8.50 -9.57 -24.87
N LEU A 224 -7.22 -9.21 -24.72
CA LEU A 224 -6.73 -7.85 -24.93
C LEU A 224 -5.72 -7.79 -26.08
N TRP A 225 -6.05 -7.02 -27.11
CA TRP A 225 -5.16 -6.77 -28.25
C TRP A 225 -4.38 -5.47 -28.15
N GLY A 226 -4.83 -4.51 -27.33
CA GLY A 226 -4.19 -3.19 -27.20
C GLY A 226 -4.19 -2.35 -28.49
N CYS A 227 -4.94 -2.73 -29.52
CA CYS A 227 -5.02 -2.02 -30.80
C CYS A 227 -6.06 -0.89 -30.73
N TYR A 228 -5.82 0.06 -29.84
CA TYR A 228 -6.70 1.22 -29.60
C TYR A 228 -6.05 2.50 -30.12
N ARG A 229 -6.83 3.57 -30.31
CA ARG A 229 -6.31 4.85 -30.80
C ARG A 229 -5.39 5.51 -29.78
N SER A 230 -5.62 5.25 -28.49
CA SER A 230 -4.76 5.67 -27.39
C SER A 230 -3.36 5.06 -27.43
N VAL A 231 -3.24 3.83 -27.94
CA VAL A 231 -1.96 3.14 -27.98
C VAL A 231 -1.16 3.56 -29.22
N LYS A 232 -0.04 4.26 -29.02
CA LYS A 232 0.80 4.75 -30.12
C LYS A 232 1.55 3.64 -30.85
N SER A 233 2.07 2.67 -30.11
CA SER A 233 2.88 1.57 -30.63
C SER A 233 2.81 0.39 -29.67
N LEU A 234 2.66 -0.84 -30.17
CA LEU A 234 2.62 -2.03 -29.32
C LEU A 234 3.15 -3.25 -30.07
N SER A 235 4.08 -3.97 -29.44
CA SER A 235 4.47 -5.31 -29.86
C SER A 235 3.56 -6.33 -29.17
N ILE A 236 2.98 -7.23 -29.97
CA ILE A 236 1.99 -8.19 -29.51
C ILE A 236 2.50 -9.58 -29.86
N VAL A 237 2.51 -10.49 -28.89
CA VAL A 237 2.81 -11.91 -29.13
C VAL A 237 1.59 -12.72 -28.74
N THR A 238 1.01 -13.42 -29.72
CA THR A 238 -0.07 -14.37 -29.50
C THR A 238 0.51 -15.76 -29.33
N ILE A 239 0.23 -16.36 -28.18
CA ILE A 239 0.57 -17.74 -27.89
C ILE A 239 -0.51 -18.65 -28.48
N LEU A 240 -0.11 -19.52 -29.39
CA LEU A 240 -0.98 -20.49 -30.04
C LEU A 240 -0.77 -21.85 -29.39
N ARG A 241 -1.82 -22.39 -28.77
CA ARG A 241 -1.82 -23.72 -28.18
C ARG A 241 -2.82 -24.61 -28.90
N GLN A 242 -2.37 -25.76 -29.38
CA GLN A 242 -3.24 -26.82 -29.87
C GLN A 242 -3.42 -27.87 -28.76
N PRO A 243 -4.67 -28.17 -28.31
CA PRO A 243 -4.89 -29.10 -27.19
C PRO A 243 -4.27 -30.49 -27.38
N SER A 244 -4.16 -30.96 -28.63
CA SER A 244 -3.63 -32.27 -29.00
C SER A 244 -2.10 -32.32 -29.15
N SER A 245 -1.39 -31.21 -28.95
CA SER A 245 0.05 -31.10 -29.18
C SER A 245 0.77 -30.58 -27.94
N PRO A 246 1.95 -31.13 -27.59
CA PRO A 246 2.79 -30.57 -26.53
C PRO A 246 3.52 -29.29 -26.97
N HIS A 247 3.43 -28.91 -28.25
CA HIS A 247 4.14 -27.77 -28.82
C HIS A 247 3.31 -26.48 -28.71
N MET A 248 4.04 -25.36 -28.56
CA MET A 248 3.49 -24.02 -28.51
C MET A 248 3.96 -23.24 -29.73
N GLY A 249 3.02 -22.64 -30.46
CA GLY A 249 3.31 -21.70 -31.54
C GLY A 249 3.27 -20.27 -31.04
N PHE A 250 3.98 -19.38 -31.72
CA PHE A 250 3.93 -17.95 -31.46
C PHE A 250 3.63 -17.22 -32.76
N ARG A 251 2.75 -16.23 -32.71
CA ARG A 251 2.59 -15.23 -33.77
C ARG A 251 2.89 -13.86 -33.22
N ARG A 252 3.59 -13.04 -34.00
CA ARG A 252 3.98 -11.70 -33.60
C ARG A 252 3.21 -10.69 -34.44
N TYR A 253 2.75 -9.64 -33.79
CA TYR A 253 2.12 -8.51 -34.44
C TYR A 253 2.74 -7.21 -33.92
N HIS A 254 2.74 -6.20 -34.77
CA HIS A 254 3.07 -4.84 -34.41
C HIS A 254 1.88 -3.92 -34.68
N TRP A 255 1.42 -3.21 -33.66
CA TRP A 255 0.45 -2.14 -33.78
C TRP A 255 1.21 -0.82 -33.88
N ASN A 256 0.96 -0.06 -34.95
CA ASN A 256 1.64 1.22 -35.22
C ASN A 256 0.78 2.46 -34.89
N GLY A 257 -0.23 2.32 -34.03
CA GLY A 257 -1.19 3.39 -33.71
C GLY A 257 -2.35 3.51 -34.69
N LYS A 258 -2.33 2.77 -35.81
CA LYS A 258 -3.40 2.82 -36.83
C LYS A 258 -3.84 1.44 -37.31
N ARG A 259 -2.88 0.54 -37.54
CA ARG A 259 -3.13 -0.81 -38.07
C ARG A 259 -2.25 -1.81 -37.37
N ARG A 260 -2.78 -3.03 -37.19
CA ARG A 260 -2.03 -4.19 -36.71
C ARG A 260 -1.43 -4.90 -37.91
N LEU A 261 -0.12 -5.09 -37.89
CA LEU A 261 0.65 -5.78 -38.93
C LEU A 261 1.22 -7.06 -38.34
N GLU A 262 1.14 -8.18 -39.06
CA GLU A 262 1.86 -9.40 -38.68
C GLU A 262 3.34 -9.22 -39.02
N VAL A 263 4.22 -9.68 -38.14
CA VAL A 263 5.68 -9.56 -38.28
C VAL A 263 6.32 -10.92 -38.02
N GLU A 264 7.46 -11.17 -38.67
CA GLU A 264 8.25 -12.40 -38.50
C GLU A 264 9.03 -12.43 -37.15
#